data_AF-A0A495IDX2-F1
#
_entry.id   AF-A0A495IDX2-F1
#
_cell.length_a   1.000
_cell.length_b   1.000
_cell.length_c   1.000
_cell.angle_alpha   90.00
_cell.angle_beta   90.00
_cell.angle_gamma   90.00
#
_symmetry.space_group_name_H-M   'P 1'
#
loop_
_entity.id
_entity.type
_entity.pdbx_description
1 polymer ?
#
loop_
_entity_poly.entity_id
_entity_poly.type
_entity_poly.pdbx_seq_one_letter_code
_entity_poly.pdbx_strand_id
1 'polypeptide(L)'
;MPTVRVAAPIAAVPGLIRQAVAAVPHASLIDVDDAYALVGVRTNLAFRAETTRFDFADNGDGTASVHARSTNLIVLPSIGPPADDVLSTGRAVLDELVRLAAERYGR
;
A
#
# COMPACT_ATOMS: atom_id res chain seq x y z
N MET A 1 2.46 11.03 7.42
CA MET A 1 1.67 9.79 7.22
C MET A 1 0.73 10.02 6.05
N PRO A 2 1.04 9.50 4.85
CA PRO A 2 0.18 9.70 3.69
C PRO A 2 -1.15 8.97 3.85
N THR A 3 -2.23 9.65 3.48
CA THR A 3 -3.61 9.12 3.50
C THR A 3 -4.25 9.45 2.16
N VAL A 4 -4.95 8.50 1.57
CA VAL A 4 -5.77 8.74 0.37
C VAL A 4 -7.21 8.34 0.64
N ARG A 5 -8.12 9.06 0.00
CA ARG A 5 -9.52 8.71 -0.03
C ARG A 5 -9.81 8.01 -1.34
N VAL A 6 -10.43 6.85 -1.23
CA VAL A 6 -10.72 5.93 -2.32
C VAL A 6 -12.22 5.93 -2.52
N ALA A 7 -12.68 6.24 -3.74
CA ALA A 7 -14.11 6.26 -4.07
C ALA A 7 -14.67 4.83 -4.22
N ALA A 8 -14.42 3.95 -3.25
CA ALA A 8 -14.86 2.56 -3.25
C ALA A 8 -15.33 2.18 -1.85
N PRO A 9 -16.31 1.26 -1.72
CA PRO A 9 -16.70 0.74 -0.41
C PRO A 9 -15.54 -0.02 0.24
N ILE A 10 -15.45 0.02 1.57
CA ILE A 10 -14.35 -0.61 2.31
C ILE A 10 -14.13 -2.08 1.95
N ALA A 11 -15.21 -2.84 1.71
CA ALA A 11 -15.15 -4.25 1.31
C ALA A 11 -14.45 -4.49 -0.05
N ALA A 12 -14.35 -3.47 -0.91
CA ALA A 12 -13.64 -3.56 -2.19
C ALA A 12 -12.15 -3.20 -2.07
N VAL A 13 -11.75 -2.50 -1.00
CA VAL A 13 -10.38 -2.00 -0.81
C VAL A 13 -9.32 -3.11 -0.80
N PRO A 14 -9.51 -4.25 -0.10
CA PRO A 14 -8.51 -5.34 -0.12
C PRO A 14 -8.24 -5.86 -1.54
N GLY A 15 -9.29 -5.99 -2.36
CA GLY A 15 -9.18 -6.42 -3.75
C GLY A 15 -8.44 -5.40 -4.62
N LEU A 16 -8.73 -4.10 -4.43
CA LEU A 16 -8.06 -3.02 -5.14
C LEU A 16 -6.58 -2.89 -4.75
N ILE A 17 -6.24 -3.06 -3.46
CA ILE A 17 -4.85 -3.07 -2.98
C ILE A 17 -4.06 -4.22 -3.61
N ARG A 18 -4.63 -5.43 -3.70
CA ARG A 18 -3.97 -6.57 -4.36
C ARG A 18 -3.61 -6.25 -5.82
N GLN A 19 -4.53 -5.59 -6.53
CA GLN A 19 -4.30 -5.17 -7.92
C GLN A 19 -3.24 -4.06 -8.01
N ALA A 20 -3.32 -3.05 -7.15
CA ALA A 20 -2.35 -1.96 -7.12
C ALA A 20 -0.93 -2.46 -6.84
N VAL A 21 -0.76 -3.34 -5.86
CA VAL A 21 0.55 -3.93 -5.54
C VAL A 21 1.09 -4.76 -6.69
N ALA A 22 0.24 -5.50 -7.42
CA ALA A 22 0.68 -6.26 -8.59
C ALA A 22 1.13 -5.38 -9.78
N ALA A 23 0.62 -4.15 -9.87
CA ALA A 23 0.98 -3.19 -10.91
C ALA A 23 2.22 -2.36 -10.58
N VAL A 24 2.57 -2.21 -9.29
CA VAL A 24 3.73 -1.43 -8.85
C VAL A 24 5.00 -2.29 -8.84
N PRO A 25 6.04 -1.92 -9.62
CA PRO A 25 7.32 -2.63 -9.60
C PRO A 25 7.92 -2.66 -8.19
N HIS A 26 8.55 -3.78 -7.82
CA HIS A 26 9.21 -3.98 -6.52
C HIS A 26 8.28 -4.00 -5.30
N ALA A 27 6.99 -3.68 -5.44
CA ALA A 27 6.02 -3.91 -4.37
C ALA A 27 5.72 -5.42 -4.25
N SER A 28 5.66 -5.91 -3.02
CA SER A 28 5.30 -7.31 -2.75
C SER A 28 4.26 -7.34 -1.63
N LEU A 29 3.12 -7.95 -1.92
CA LEU A 29 2.11 -8.16 -0.90
C LEU A 29 2.59 -9.22 0.08
N ILE A 30 2.62 -8.89 1.37
CA ILE A 30 2.98 -9.81 2.45
C ILE A 30 1.72 -10.39 3.08
N ASP A 31 0.78 -9.51 3.42
CA ASP A 31 -0.48 -9.87 4.06
C ASP A 31 -1.59 -8.91 3.64
N VAL A 32 -2.83 -9.37 3.65
CA VAL A 32 -4.00 -8.53 3.43
C VAL A 32 -5.23 -9.15 4.07
N ASP A 33 -5.92 -8.31 4.80
CA ASP A 33 -7.14 -8.58 5.55
C ASP A 33 -8.21 -7.54 5.14
N ASP A 34 -9.40 -7.63 5.74
CA ASP A 34 -10.50 -6.69 5.50
C ASP A 34 -10.22 -5.32 6.13
N ALA A 35 -9.37 -5.25 7.15
CA ALA A 35 -9.05 -4.02 7.86
C ALA A 35 -7.68 -3.41 7.47
N TYR A 36 -6.78 -4.18 6.88
CA TYR A 36 -5.44 -3.71 6.54
C TYR A 36 -4.75 -4.51 5.44
N ALA A 37 -3.68 -3.96 4.88
CA ALA A 37 -2.69 -4.71 4.10
C ALA A 37 -1.28 -4.41 4.55
N LEU A 38 -0.38 -5.37 4.35
CA LEU A 38 1.05 -5.23 4.60
C LEU A 38 1.80 -5.48 3.28
N VAL A 39 2.56 -4.49 2.84
CA VAL A 39 3.33 -4.54 1.60
C VAL A 39 4.81 -4.34 1.92
N GLY A 40 5.67 -5.22 1.43
CA GLY A 40 7.11 -5.06 1.49
C GLY A 40 7.69 -4.54 0.18
N VAL A 41 8.92 -4.05 0.24
CA VAL A 41 9.70 -3.70 -0.96
C VAL A 41 10.71 -4.80 -1.26
N ARG A 42 10.61 -5.40 -2.44
CA ARG A 42 11.54 -6.43 -2.92
C ARG A 42 12.71 -5.80 -3.65
N THR A 43 13.90 -5.93 -3.07
CA THR A 43 15.16 -5.52 -3.72
C THR A 43 15.92 -6.73 -4.24
N ASN A 44 16.79 -6.55 -5.25
CA ASN A 44 17.52 -7.64 -5.93
C ASN A 44 18.46 -8.45 -5.01
N LEU A 45 18.73 -8.00 -3.78
CA LEU A 45 19.72 -8.62 -2.88
C LEU A 45 19.11 -9.20 -1.59
N ALA A 46 17.88 -8.84 -1.23
CA ALA A 46 17.11 -9.43 -0.14
C ALA A 46 15.67 -8.86 -0.16
N PHE A 47 14.71 -9.60 0.41
CA PHE A 47 13.53 -8.93 0.97
C PHE A 47 14.03 -8.03 2.09
N ARG A 48 14.13 -6.73 1.83
CA ARG A 48 14.37 -5.77 2.90
C ARG A 48 13.12 -5.74 3.77
N ALA A 49 13.31 -5.85 5.08
CA ALA A 49 12.23 -5.92 6.05
C ALA A 49 11.62 -4.53 6.36
N GLU A 50 11.69 -3.60 5.41
CA GLU A 50 10.86 -2.40 5.45
C GLU A 50 9.52 -2.73 4.80
N THR A 51 8.50 -2.68 5.64
CA THR A 51 7.12 -2.96 5.27
C THR A 51 6.31 -1.70 5.42
N THR A 52 5.28 -1.53 4.62
CA THR A 52 4.28 -0.48 4.74
C THR A 52 2.96 -1.14 5.06
N ARG A 53 2.40 -0.77 6.20
CA ARG A 53 1.05 -1.13 6.59
C ARG A 53 0.08 -0.10 6.02
N PHE A 54 -0.95 -0.58 5.35
CA PHE A 54 -2.07 0.20 4.86
C PHE A 54 -3.27 -0.14 5.74
N ASP A 55 -3.73 0.81 6.54
CA ASP A 55 -4.94 0.63 7.35
C ASP A 55 -6.15 1.19 6.58
N PHE A 56 -7.24 0.43 6.55
CA PHE A 56 -8.47 0.79 5.86
C PHE A 56 -9.49 1.32 6.86
N ALA A 57 -10.15 2.43 6.52
CA ALA A 57 -11.21 3.01 7.32
C ALA A 57 -12.41 3.34 6.44
N ASP A 58 -13.61 3.02 6.91
CA ASP A 58 -14.85 3.38 6.22
C ASP A 58 -15.23 4.81 6.61
N ASN A 59 -15.54 5.64 5.62
CA ASN A 59 -15.99 7.01 5.85
C ASN A 59 -17.52 7.12 5.99
N GLY A 60 -18.26 6.03 5.75
CA GLY A 60 -19.72 5.97 5.93
C GLY A 60 -20.54 6.57 4.77
N ASP A 61 -19.89 7.08 3.73
CA ASP A 61 -20.52 7.64 2.52
C ASP A 61 -20.22 6.82 1.25
N GLY A 62 -19.93 5.53 1.43
CA GLY A 62 -19.56 4.62 0.35
C GLY A 62 -18.12 4.81 -0.14
N THR A 63 -17.31 5.62 0.56
CA THR A 63 -15.88 5.77 0.32
C THR A 63 -15.06 5.22 1.48
N ALA A 64 -13.82 4.84 1.19
CA ALA A 64 -12.88 4.38 2.19
C ALA A 64 -11.64 5.28 2.24
N SER A 65 -11.05 5.43 3.42
CA SER A 65 -9.75 6.05 3.61
C SER A 65 -8.69 4.97 3.77
N VAL A 66 -7.55 5.15 3.12
CA VAL A 66 -6.40 4.24 3.22
C VAL A 66 -5.22 5.02 3.75
N HIS A 67 -4.74 4.61 4.93
CA HIS A 67 -3.64 5.24 5.65
C HIS A 67 -2.39 4.38 5.52
N ALA A 68 -1.33 4.92 4.92
CA ALA A 68 -0.06 4.20 4.81
C ALA A 68 0.89 4.60 5.94
N ARG A 69 1.42 3.58 6.64
CA ARG A 69 2.38 3.70 7.74
C ARG A 69 3.55 2.76 7.49
N SER A 70 4.76 3.29 7.45
CA SER A 70 5.96 2.46 7.42
C SER A 70 6.10 1.70 8.75
N THR A 71 6.19 0.39 8.66
CA THR A 71 6.50 -0.53 9.75
C THR A 71 7.93 -1.00 9.58
N ASN A 72 8.85 -0.39 10.34
CA ASN A 72 10.25 -0.82 10.39
C ASN A 72 10.33 -2.14 11.16
N LEU A 73 10.47 -3.26 10.47
CA LEU A 73 10.76 -4.56 11.08
C LEU A 73 12.24 -4.87 10.85
N ILE A 74 13.09 -4.51 11.82
CA ILE A 74 14.46 -5.01 12.00
C ILE A 74 15.45 -4.69 10.85
N VAL A 75 16.38 -3.80 11.18
CA VAL A 75 17.56 -3.43 10.40
C VAL A 75 18.53 -4.61 10.32
N LEU A 76 18.73 -5.20 9.14
CA LEU A 76 19.99 -5.88 8.86
C LEU A 76 21.04 -4.80 8.56
N PRO A 77 22.15 -4.73 9.31
CA PRO A 77 23.16 -3.71 9.10
C PRO A 77 23.98 -4.14 7.91
N SER A 78 23.73 -3.52 6.76
CA SER A 78 24.74 -3.03 5.81
C SER A 78 24.16 -2.99 4.42
N ILE A 79 24.33 -1.82 3.81
CA ILE A 79 24.11 -1.49 2.40
C ILE A 79 22.66 -1.50 1.94
N GLY A 80 22.15 -0.32 1.58
CA GLY A 80 21.05 -0.21 0.62
C GLY A 80 20.38 1.14 0.67
N PRO A 81 19.39 1.34 -0.21
CA PRO A 81 18.97 2.65 -0.64
C PRO A 81 18.32 3.46 0.51
N PRO A 82 18.30 4.80 0.37
CA PRO A 82 17.76 5.70 1.39
C PRO A 82 16.28 5.41 1.66
N ALA A 83 15.81 5.78 2.85
CA ALA A 83 14.41 5.67 3.31
C ALA A 83 13.37 6.30 2.34
N ASP A 84 13.82 7.07 1.34
CA ASP A 84 13.01 7.59 0.24
C ASP A 84 12.35 6.50 -0.63
N ASP A 85 12.97 5.33 -0.80
CA ASP A 85 12.46 4.29 -1.72
C ASP A 85 11.20 3.56 -1.21
N VAL A 86 10.99 3.52 0.10
CA VAL A 86 9.83 2.86 0.71
C VAL A 86 8.64 3.80 0.72
N LEU A 87 8.88 5.07 0.99
CA LEU A 87 7.86 6.11 0.83
C LEU A 87 7.46 6.28 -0.64
N SER A 88 8.40 6.13 -1.58
CA SER A 88 8.09 6.18 -3.02
C SER A 88 7.28 4.97 -3.48
N THR A 89 7.63 3.75 -3.05
CA THR A 89 6.86 2.53 -3.38
C THR A 89 5.47 2.56 -2.74
N GLY A 90 5.39 2.91 -1.46
CA GLY A 90 4.10 3.06 -0.77
C GLY A 90 3.21 4.11 -1.43
N ARG A 91 3.80 5.23 -1.87
CA ARG A 91 3.08 6.27 -2.61
C ARG A 91 2.61 5.80 -3.99
N ALA A 92 3.45 5.08 -4.73
CA ALA A 92 3.06 4.49 -6.01
C ALA A 92 1.87 3.52 -5.86
N VAL A 93 1.85 2.72 -4.79
CA VAL A 93 0.70 1.84 -4.47
C VAL A 93 -0.56 2.65 -4.18
N LEU A 94 -0.45 3.77 -3.44
CA LEU A 94 -1.60 4.65 -3.18
C LEU A 94 -2.11 5.33 -4.46
N ASP A 95 -1.22 5.82 -5.32
CA ASP A 95 -1.59 6.48 -6.58
C ASP A 95 -2.29 5.50 -7.52
N GLU A 96 -1.77 4.27 -7.62
CA GLU A 96 -2.38 3.20 -8.42
C GLU A 96 -3.73 2.74 -7.84
N LEU A 97 -3.85 2.69 -6.51
CA LEU A 97 -5.10 2.39 -5.84
C LEU A 97 -6.19 3.43 -6.18
N VAL A 98 -5.84 4.71 -6.14
CA VAL A 98 -6.75 5.81 -6.50
C VAL A 98 -7.16 5.70 -7.97
N ARG A 99 -6.21 5.39 -8.87
CA ARG A 99 -6.49 5.18 -10.30
C ARG A 99 -7.49 4.04 -10.52
N LEU A 100 -7.25 2.86 -9.94
CA LEU A 100 -8.12 1.70 -10.06
C LEU A 100 -9.52 1.95 -9.48
N ALA A 101 -9.59 2.65 -8.36
CA ALA A 101 -10.87 3.01 -7.75
C ALA A 101 -11.67 3.98 -8.62
N ALA A 102 -11.02 5.00 -9.19
CA ALA A 102 -11.66 5.93 -10.11
C ALA A 102 -12.20 5.22 -11.37
N GLU A 103 -11.43 4.29 -11.94
CA GLU A 103 -11.86 3.51 -13.11
C GLU A 103 -13.08 2.63 -12.83
N ARG A 104 -13.16 2.05 -11.63
CA ARG A 104 -14.20 1.09 -11.28
C ARG A 104 -15.43 1.71 -10.64
N TYR A 105 -15.29 2.84 -9.97
CA TYR A 105 -16.33 3.43 -9.12
C TYR A 105 -16.53 4.94 -9.28
N GLY A 106 -15.76 5.63 -10.13
CA GLY A 106 -15.82 7.09 -10.32
C GLY A 106 -17.05 7.60 -11.09
N ARG A 107 -18.23 7.04 -10.87
CA ARG A 107 -19.50 7.52 -11.44
C ARG A 107 -20.20 8.53 -10.54
#